data_AF-A0A5D8YUH4-F1
#
_entry.id   AF-A0A5D8YUH4-F1
#
_cell.length_a   1.000
_cell.length_b   1.000
_cell.length_c   1.000
_cell.angle_alpha   90.00
_cell.angle_beta   90.00
_cell.angle_gamma   90.00
#
_symmetry.space_group_name_H-M   'P 1'
#
loop_
_entity.id
_entity.type
_entity.pdbx_description
1 polymer ?
#
loop_
_entity_poly.entity_id
_entity_poly.type
_entity_poly.pdbx_seq_one_letter_code
_entity_poly.pdbx_strand_id
1 'polypeptide(L)' 'MAELNISDSDWNILKIKLRRKYNHLSDEDLSFTPGQEESLIQHLMQRLKRSREYVVFTLKKSLANLDNNRL' A
#
# COMPACT_ATOMS: atom_id res chain seq x y z
N MET A 1 2.88 -1.43 -18.09
CA MET A 1 2.10 -2.45 -17.35
C MET A 1 2.28 -2.15 -15.89
N ALA A 2 1.20 -1.85 -15.17
CA ALA A 2 1.29 -1.67 -13.72
C ALA A 2 1.75 -3.00 -13.09
N GLU A 3 2.78 -2.97 -12.25
CA GLU A 3 3.33 -4.17 -11.59
C GLU A 3 2.41 -4.73 -10.48
N LEU A 4 1.30 -4.04 -10.24
CA LEU A 4 0.32 -4.24 -9.18
C LEU A 4 -1.06 -3.82 -9.69
N ASN A 5 -2.10 -4.55 -9.27
CA ASN A 5 -3.48 -4.18 -9.47
C ASN A 5 -4.16 -4.24 -8.09
N ILE A 6 -4.70 -3.10 -7.63
CA ILE A 6 -5.27 -2.97 -6.29
C ILE A 6 -6.72 -2.52 -6.46
N SER A 7 -7.66 -3.36 -6.02
CA SER A 7 -9.07 -3.00 -5.98
C SER A 7 -9.35 -2.04 -4.82
N ASP A 8 -10.40 -1.22 -4.94
CA ASP A 8 -10.80 -0.29 -3.87
C ASP A 8 -11.09 -1.01 -2.54
N SER A 9 -11.76 -2.16 -2.61
CA SER A 9 -12.04 -3.02 -1.45
C SER A 9 -10.75 -3.52 -0.78
N ASP A 10 -9.78 -3.98 -1.58
CA ASP A 10 -8.49 -4.45 -1.09
C ASP A 10 -7.70 -3.32 -0.44
N TRP A 11 -7.72 -2.13 -1.05
CA TRP A 11 -7.07 -0.94 -0.52
C TRP A 11 -7.63 -0.52 0.83
N ASN A 12 -8.95 -0.58 1.02
CA ASN A 12 -9.58 -0.23 2.29
C ASN A 12 -9.08 -1.08 3.47
N ILE A 13 -8.75 -2.35 3.24
CA ILE A 13 -8.15 -3.21 4.25
C ILE A 13 -6.64 -2.95 4.35
N LEU A 14 -5.97 -2.79 3.21
CA LEU A 14 -4.52 -2.62 3.14
C LEU A 14 -4.07 -1.32 3.79
N LYS A 15 -4.81 -0.21 3.60
CA LYS A 15 -4.54 1.08 4.24
C LYS A 15 -4.57 0.98 5.77
N ILE A 16 -5.48 0.17 6.33
CA ILE A 16 -5.56 -0.05 7.78
C ILE A 16 -4.29 -0.77 8.27
N LYS A 17 -3.84 -1.80 7.54
CA LYS A 17 -2.60 -2.53 7.86
C LYS A 17 -1.37 -1.63 7.73
N LEU A 18 -1.30 -0.82 6.67
CA LEU A 18 -0.24 0.17 6.48
C LEU A 18 -0.19 1.19 7.60
N ARG A 19 -1.35 1.76 7.99
CA ARG A 19 -1.44 2.75 9.08
C ARG A 19 -1.00 2.17 10.42
N ARG A 20 -1.37 0.91 10.72
CA ARG A 20 -0.89 0.20 11.92
C ARG A 20 0.62 -0.04 11.91
N LYS A 21 1.19 -0.39 10.74
CA LYS A 21 2.63 -0.63 10.60
C LYS A 21 3.44 0.67 10.60
N TYR A 22 2.89 1.73 10.01
CA TYR A 22 3.53 3.01 9.82
C TYR A 22 2.64 4.11 10.42
N ASN A 23 2.80 4.33 11.73
CA ASN A 23 2.01 5.33 12.48
C ASN A 23 2.21 6.78 12.01
N HIS A 24 3.19 7.04 11.14
CA HIS A 24 3.47 8.36 10.57
C HIS A 24 2.79 8.59 9.20
N LEU A 25 2.16 7.58 8.61
CA LEU A 25 1.37 7.75 7.40
C LEU A 25 0.00 8.31 7.79
N SER A 26 -0.35 9.44 7.19
CA SER A 26 -1.67 10.06 7.38
C SER A 26 -2.68 9.47 6.40
N ASP A 27 -3.98 9.63 6.67
CA ASP A 27 -5.02 9.17 5.75
C ASP A 27 -4.92 9.85 4.37
N GLU A 28 -4.40 11.09 4.30
CA GLU A 28 -4.08 11.77 3.03
C GLU A 28 -2.98 11.06 2.23
N ASP A 29 -1.91 10.59 2.89
CA ASP A 29 -0.83 9.85 2.25
C ASP A 29 -1.28 8.47 1.75
N LEU A 30 -2.36 7.95 2.34
CA LEU A 30 -2.99 6.68 2.01
C LEU A 30 -4.21 6.86 1.11
N SER A 31 -4.40 8.05 0.53
CA SER A 31 -5.40 8.28 -0.49
C SER A 31 -4.97 7.60 -1.79
N PHE A 32 -5.77 6.63 -2.23
CA PHE A 32 -5.51 5.86 -3.43
C PHE A 32 -6.80 5.73 -4.22
N THR A 33 -6.68 5.78 -5.54
CA THR A 33 -7.76 5.48 -6.47
C THR A 33 -7.28 4.37 -7.41
N PRO A 34 -8.10 3.34 -7.68
CA PRO A 34 -7.76 2.28 -8.62
C PRO A 34 -7.32 2.85 -9.97
N GLY A 35 -6.21 2.35 -10.52
CA GLY A 35 -5.58 2.88 -11.73
C GLY A 35 -4.50 3.95 -11.49
N GLN A 36 -4.25 4.35 -10.23
CA GLN A 36 -3.14 5.24 -9.86
C GLN A 36 -2.06 4.55 -9.02
N GLU A 37 -1.83 3.25 -9.24
CA GLU A 37 -0.90 2.44 -8.45
C GLU A 37 0.53 2.98 -8.52
N GLU A 38 0.97 3.44 -9.70
CA GLU A 38 2.30 4.03 -9.85
C GLU A 38 2.47 5.33 -9.04
N SER A 39 1.43 6.16 -8.99
CA SER A 39 1.44 7.39 -8.19
C SER A 39 1.53 7.06 -6.70
N LEU A 40 0.72 6.10 -6.23
CA LEU A 40 0.76 5.63 -4.85
C LEU A 40 2.15 5.08 -4.48
N ILE A 41 2.75 4.26 -5.35
CA ILE A 41 4.08 3.70 -5.09
C ILE A 41 5.11 4.82 -4.95
N GLN A 42 5.13 5.79 -5.86
CA GLN A 42 6.05 6.93 -5.77
C GLN A 42 5.83 7.75 -4.51
N HIS A 43 4.57 8.00 -4.13
CA HIS A 43 4.23 8.74 -2.92
C HIS A 43 4.74 8.00 -1.68
N LEU A 44 4.45 6.69 -1.57
CA LEU A 44 4.92 5.86 -0.46
C LEU A 44 6.45 5.73 -0.44
N MET A 45 7.13 5.68 -1.58
CA MET A 45 8.60 5.68 -1.63
C MET A 45 9.18 6.93 -0.95
N GLN A 46 8.61 8.10 -1.25
CA GLN A 46 9.04 9.37 -0.64
C GLN A 46 8.72 9.43 0.85
N ARG A 47 7.50 9.05 1.25
CA ARG A 47 7.06 9.10 2.66
C ARG A 47 7.81 8.11 3.53
N LEU A 48 7.98 6.88 3.05
CA LEU A 48 8.69 5.82 3.78
C LEU A 48 10.23 5.94 3.67
N LYS A 49 10.73 6.78 2.74
CA LYS A 49 12.15 6.86 2.36
C LYS A 49 12.73 5.49 2.01
N ARG A 50 12.00 4.74 1.17
CA ARG A 50 12.35 3.38 0.74
C ARG A 50 12.36 3.26 -0.78
N SER A 51 13.03 2.21 -1.28
CA SER A 51 13.07 1.91 -2.71
C SER A 51 11.71 1.43 -3.22
N ARG A 52 11.49 1.58 -4.53
CA ARG A 52 10.29 1.10 -5.25
C ARG A 52 10.02 -0.37 -4.93
N GLU A 53 11.05 -1.20 -4.99
CA GLU A 53 10.99 -2.63 -4.72
C GLU A 53 10.44 -2.93 -3.31
N TYR A 54 10.89 -2.19 -2.29
CA TYR A 54 10.42 -2.39 -0.93
C TYR A 54 8.93 -2.03 -0.77
N VAL A 55 8.50 -0.93 -1.40
CA VAL A 55 7.10 -0.49 -1.37
C VAL A 55 6.23 -1.50 -2.10
N VAL A 56 6.59 -1.85 -3.34
CA VAL A 56 5.88 -2.85 -4.15
C VAL A 56 5.81 -4.19 -3.43
N PHE A 57 6.93 -4.65 -2.85
CA PHE A 57 6.96 -5.88 -2.05
C PHE A 57 6.02 -5.79 -0.84
N THR A 58 6.01 -4.67 -0.12
CA THR A 58 5.12 -4.48 1.03
C THR A 58 3.66 -4.51 0.62
N LEU A 59 3.30 -3.86 -0.50
CA LEU A 59 1.94 -3.89 -1.05
C LEU A 59 1.55 -5.30 -1.49
N LYS A 60 2.38 -5.98 -2.31
CA LYS A 60 2.17 -7.38 -2.74
C LYS A 60 1.99 -8.33 -1.56
N LYS A 61 2.90 -8.23 -0.58
CA LYS A 61 2.83 -9.05 0.63
C LYS A 61 1.56 -8.75 1.42
N SER A 62 1.16 -7.49 1.57
CA SER A 62 -0.04 -7.14 2.33
C SER A 62 -1.32 -7.60 1.62
N LEU A 63 -1.37 -7.49 0.29
CA LEU A 63 -2.45 -8.01 -0.55
C LEU A 63 -2.58 -9.54 -0.40
N ALA A 64 -1.47 -10.27 -0.54
CA ALA A 64 -1.45 -11.72 -0.37
C ALA A 64 -1.82 -12.18 1.05
N ASN A 65 -1.69 -11.30 2.05
CA ASN A 65 -2.06 -11.55 3.43
C ASN A 65 -3.38 -10.88 3.83
N LEU A 66 -4.20 -10.41 2.89
CA LEU A 66 -5.52 -9.84 3.20
C LEU A 66 -6.40 -10.87 3.92
N ASP A 67 -6.43 -12.12 3.43
CA ASP A 67 -7.20 -13.23 3.99
C ASP A 67 -6.57 -13.85 5.25
N ASN A 68 -5.25 -13.77 5.39
CA ASN A 68 -4.55 -14.29 6.55
C ASN A 68 -4.60 -13.28 7.71
N ASN A 69 -5.72 -13.29 8.44
CA ASN A 69 -5.86 -12.67 9.75
C ASN A 69 -5.12 -13.49 10.83
N ARG A 70 -3.82 -13.71 10.65
CA ARG A 70 -2.96 -14.27 11.71
C ARG A 70 -2.16 -13.12 12.30
N LEU A 71 -2.73 -12.54 13.37
CA LEU A 71 -2.03 -11.72 14.35
C LEU A 71 -1.09 -12.62 15.17
#